data_AF-A0A349PA57-F1
#
_entry.id   AF-A0A349PA57-F1
#
_cell.length_a   1.000
_cell.length_b   1.000
_cell.length_c   1.000
_cell.angle_alpha   90.00
_cell.angle_beta   90.00
_cell.angle_gamma   90.00
#
_symmetry.space_group_name_H-M   'P 1'
#
loop_
_entity.id
_entity.type
_entity.pdbx_description
1 polymer ?
#
loop_
_entity_poly.entity_id
_entity_poly.type
_entity_poly.pdbx_seq_one_letter_code
_entity_poly.pdbx_strand_id
1 'polypeptide(L)' 'MEEKEAMNDESPFIVICTECKKVRGDGGTWQSSGVPYNGPAATVSHGICPFCARKLYPEYFPAESDSAA' A
#
# COMPACT_ATOMS: atom_id res chain seq x y z
N MET A 1 -7.30 -15.87 39.91
CA MET A 1 -7.75 -14.55 39.45
C MET A 1 -6.51 -13.80 39.04
N GLU A 2 -6.10 -13.98 37.79
CA GLU A 2 -5.19 -13.07 37.09
C GLU A 2 -5.77 -12.95 35.68
N GLU A 3 -6.64 -11.97 35.52
CA GLU A 3 -7.14 -11.48 34.24
C GLU A 3 -6.12 -10.49 33.68
N LYS A 4 -5.55 -10.78 32.51
CA LYS A 4 -4.81 -9.92 31.57
C LYS A 4 -4.00 -10.86 30.68
N GLU A 5 -4.05 -10.82 29.36
CA GLU A 5 -4.05 -9.65 28.49
C GLU A 5 -4.96 -9.89 27.28
N ALA A 6 -5.82 -8.91 26.99
CA ALA A 6 -6.62 -8.91 25.79
C ALA A 6 -5.73 -8.79 24.55
N MET A 7 -6.06 -9.60 23.56
CA MET A 7 -5.86 -9.38 22.12
C MET A 7 -5.43 -7.96 21.75
N ASN A 8 -4.30 -7.85 21.07
CA ASN A 8 -4.11 -6.92 19.97
C ASN A 8 -3.00 -7.46 19.07
N ASP A 9 -3.39 -8.29 18.10
CA ASP A 9 -2.53 -8.65 16.95
C ASP A 9 -2.40 -7.41 16.05
N GLU A 10 -1.63 -6.42 16.50
CA GLU A 10 -1.30 -5.23 15.72
C GLU A 10 -0.14 -5.53 14.77
N SER A 11 -0.27 -6.62 14.01
CA SER A 11 0.61 -6.89 12.89
C SER A 11 0.50 -5.72 11.89
N PRO A 12 1.61 -5.04 11.53
CA PRO A 12 1.55 -3.94 10.58
C PRO A 12 1.06 -4.47 9.23
N PHE A 13 -0.01 -3.88 8.71
CA PHE A 13 -0.52 -4.19 7.37
C PHE A 13 0.12 -3.26 6.36
N ILE A 14 0.74 -3.82 5.31
CA ILE A 14 1.27 -3.04 4.19
C ILE A 14 0.46 -3.33 2.93
N VAL A 15 0.22 -2.30 2.11
CA VAL A 15 -0.42 -2.47 0.79
C VAL A 15 0.64 -2.38 -0.29
N ILE A 16 0.75 -3.41 -1.12
CA ILE A 16 1.65 -3.43 -2.27
C ILE A 16 0.89 -3.32 -3.58
N CYS A 17 1.50 -2.69 -4.58
CA CYS A 17 0.96 -2.62 -5.92
C CYS A 17 1.15 -3.97 -6.63
N THR A 18 0.07 -4.55 -7.16
CA THR A 18 0.12 -5.84 -7.86
C THR A 18 0.93 -5.80 -9.15
N GLU A 19 1.01 -4.65 -9.81
CA GLU A 19 1.71 -4.47 -11.09
C GLU A 19 3.19 -4.09 -10.91
N CYS A 20 3.50 -3.10 -10.07
CA CYS A 20 4.87 -2.57 -9.94
C CYS A 20 5.53 -2.79 -8.57
N LYS A 21 4.85 -3.47 -7.64
CA LYS A 21 5.36 -3.81 -6.29
C LYS A 21 5.76 -2.63 -5.40
N LYS A 22 5.43 -1.40 -5.80
CA LYS A 22 5.53 -0.22 -4.92
C LYS A 22 4.69 -0.44 -3.67
N VAL A 23 5.19 0.04 -2.54
CA VAL A 23 4.49 -0.04 -1.24
C VAL A 23 3.76 1.28 -1.00
N ARG A 24 2.53 1.23 -0.47
CA ARG A 24 1.80 2.40 -0.02
C ARG A 24 2.26 2.77 1.39
N GLY A 25 2.80 3.97 1.55
CA GLY A 25 3.16 4.53 2.86
C GLY A 25 1.97 5.20 3.55
N ASP A 26 2.18 5.62 4.79
CA ASP A 26 1.14 6.16 5.69
C ASP A 26 0.48 7.45 5.16
N GLY A 27 1.18 8.22 4.31
CA GLY A 27 0.64 9.40 3.63
C GLY A 27 -0.13 9.10 2.34
N GLY A 28 -0.41 7.84 2.04
CA GLY A 28 -1.03 7.41 0.78
C GLY A 28 -0.11 7.48 -0.44
N THR A 29 1.15 7.87 -0.25
CA THR A 29 2.17 7.93 -1.30
C THR A 29 2.69 6.54 -1.63
N TRP A 30 2.96 6.31 -2.93
CA TRP A 30 3.50 5.05 -3.42
C TRP A 30 4.99 5.16 -3.64
N GLN A 31 5.78 4.43 -2.85
CA GLN A 31 7.23 4.47 -2.90
C GLN A 31 7.78 3.19 -3.55
N SER A 32 8.85 3.33 -4.34
CA SER A 32 9.61 2.18 -4.84
C SER A 32 10.10 1.36 -3.66
N SER A 33 9.88 0.04 -3.69
CA SER A 33 10.44 -0.90 -2.72
C SER A 33 11.96 -1.01 -2.95
N GLY A 34 12.71 0.06 -2.64
CA GLY A 34 14.17 0.06 -2.65
C GLY A 34 14.76 -0.57 -1.38
N VAL A 35 13.91 -0.94 -0.43
CA VAL A 35 14.30 -1.45 0.89
C VAL A 35 13.71 -2.85 1.05
N PRO A 36 14.52 -3.89 1.28
CA PRO A 36 13.99 -5.16 1.77
C PRO A 36 13.24 -4.89 3.07
N TYR A 37 11.95 -5.20 3.10
CA TYR A 37 11.13 -5.06 4.30
C TYR A 37 11.68 -6.02 5.37
N ASN A 38 12.50 -5.49 6.28
CA ASN A 38 13.11 -6.23 7.40
C ASN A 38 12.28 -6.13 8.70
N GLY A 39 11.00 -5.76 8.59
CA GLY A 39 10.09 -5.67 9.74
C GLY A 39 9.57 -7.03 10.21
N PRO A 40 8.88 -7.09 11.37
CA PRO A 40 8.12 -8.28 11.77
C PRO A 40 7.19 -8.70 10.64
N ALA A 41 6.85 -9.99 10.55
CA ALA A 41 6.02 -10.54 9.47
C ALA A 41 4.74 -9.73 9.26
N ALA A 42 4.78 -8.78 8.32
CA ALA A 42 3.66 -7.91 8.02
C ALA A 42 2.65 -8.68 7.18
N THR A 43 1.37 -8.51 7.48
CA THR A 43 0.34 -9.02 6.60
C THR A 43 0.26 -8.11 5.38
N VAL A 44 0.48 -8.70 4.21
CA VAL A 44 0.50 -7.96 2.95
C VAL A 44 -0.89 -7.96 2.33
N SER A 45 -1.40 -6.76 2.05
CA SER A 45 -2.59 -6.52 1.23
C SER A 45 -2.19 -6.10 -0.18
N HIS A 46 -3.08 -6.34 -1.15
CA HIS A 46 -2.87 -5.97 -2.54
C HIS A 46 -3.69 -4.74 -2.93
N GLY A 47 -3.09 -3.85 -3.72
CA GLY A 47 -3.75 -2.70 -4.33
C GLY A 47 -3.14 -2.36 -5.69
N ILE A 48 -3.57 -1.27 -6.30
CA ILE A 48 -3.01 -0.75 -7.56
C ILE A 48 -2.64 0.73 -7.37
N CYS A 49 -1.41 1.10 -7.74
CA CYS A 49 -0.99 2.50 -7.63
C CYS A 49 -1.57 3.33 -8.80
N PRO A 50 -1.76 4.66 -8.64
CA PRO A 50 -2.35 5.51 -9.68
C PRO A 50 -1.62 5.44 -11.03
N PHE A 51 -0.30 5.26 -11.01
CA PHE A 51 0.49 5.06 -12.21
C PHE A 51 0.10 3.77 -12.95
N CYS A 52 -0.01 2.65 -12.24
CA CYS A 52 -0.41 1.38 -12.80
C CYS A 52 -1.89 1.36 -13.20
N ALA A 53 -2.75 2.03 -12.44
CA ALA A 53 -4.17 2.19 -12.78
C ALA A 53 -4.34 2.90 -14.13
N ARG A 54 -3.64 4.02 -14.35
CA ARG A 54 -3.63 4.73 -15.65
C ARG A 54 -3.03 3.90 -16.78
N LYS A 55 -2.02 3.08 -16.49
CA LYS A 55 -1.37 2.22 -17.48
C LYS A 55 -2.26 1.04 -17.90
N LEU A 56 -2.90 0.38 -16.93
CA LEU A 56 -3.65 -0.87 -17.13
C LEU A 56 -5.12 -0.63 -17.47
N TYR A 57 -5.70 0.46 -16.99
CA TYR A 57 -7.11 0.82 -17.15
C TYR A 57 -7.27 2.28 -17.62
N PRO A 58 -6.65 2.67 -18.75
CA PRO A 58 -6.66 4.06 -19.24
C PRO A 58 -8.06 4.59 -19.56
N GLU A 59 -9.02 3.72 -19.87
CA GLU A 59 -10.41 4.07 -20.14
C GLU A 59 -11.17 4.52 -18.88
N TYR A 60 -10.74 4.06 -17.70
CA TYR A 60 -11.33 4.44 -16.41
C TYR A 60 -10.50 5.50 -15.69
N PHE A 61 -9.21 5.62 -16.03
CA PHE A 61 -8.28 6.59 -15.47
C PHE A 61 -7.62 7.39 -16.61
N PRO A 62 -8.37 8.30 -17.26
CA PRO A 62 -7.81 9.15 -18.30
C PRO A 62 -6.66 10.00 -17.75
N ALA A 63 -5.72 10.36 -18.62
CA ALA A 63 -4.64 11.29 -18.27
C ALA A 63 -5.20 12.72 -18.20
N GLU A 64 -5.99 13.01 -17.17
CA GLU A 64 -6.39 14.38 -16.88
C GLU A 64 -5.22 15.14 -16.25
N SER A 65 -4.90 16.29 -16.84
CA SER A 65 -3.85 17.21 -16.42
C SER A 65 -3.95 17.49 -14.93
N ASP A 66 -2.88 17.23 -14.19
CA ASP A 66 -2.72 17.56 -12.77
C ASP A 66 -3.25 18.98 -12.49
N SER A 67 -4.50 19.07 -12.05
CA SER A 67 -5.10 20.27 -11.46
C SER A 67 -5.26 20.01 -9.98
N ALA A 68 -4.14 19.73 -9.32
CA ALA A 68 -4.04 19.93 -7.88
C ALA A 68 -3.94 21.45 -7.66
N ALA A 69 -5.11 22.07 -7.46
CA ALA A 69 -5.25 23.33 -6.74
C ALA A 69 -5.14 23.09 -5.22
#